data_AF-A0A9D1CNF9-F1
#
_entry.id   AF-A0A9D1CNF9-F1
#
_cell.length_a   1.000
_cell.length_b   1.000
_cell.length_c   1.000
_cell.angle_alpha   90.00
_cell.angle_beta   90.00
_cell.angle_gamma   90.00
#
_symmetry.space_group_name_H-M   'P 1'
#
loop_
_entity.id
_entity.type
_entity.pdbx_description
1 polymer ?
#
loop_
_entity_poly.entity_id
_entity_poly.type
_entity_poly.pdbx_seq_one_letter_code
_entity_poly.pdbx_strand_id
1 'polypeptide(L)'
;MGLPTFDESITRMAVAVQGLARRVQPHNSFTVGKVIAAGGGVIVVETDGLRLEKEDLHVSVLLDYQYTVDDGAPNKLRAGDRVMMLSSDQETYDLTAKVS
;
A
#
# COMPACT_ATOMS: atom_id res chain seq x y z
N MET A 1 -0.38 40.80 22.60
CA MET A 1 -0.55 39.37 22.25
C MET A 1 -0.41 38.58 23.54
N GLY A 2 -1.45 37.83 23.93
CA GLY A 2 -1.39 36.93 25.09
C GLY A 2 -0.62 35.67 24.74
N LEU A 3 0.11 35.11 25.70
CA LEU A 3 0.72 33.79 25.55
C LEU A 3 -0.39 32.74 25.42
N PRO A 4 -0.22 31.73 24.56
CA PRO A 4 -1.17 30.64 24.43
C PRO A 4 -1.30 29.89 25.76
N THR A 5 -2.48 29.36 26.03
CA THR A 5 -2.69 28.55 27.24
C THR A 5 -1.90 27.24 27.15
N PHE A 6 -1.73 26.57 28.30
CA PHE A 6 -1.06 25.27 28.33
C PHE A 6 -1.76 24.25 27.42
N ASP A 7 -3.10 24.21 27.42
CA ASP A 7 -3.90 23.31 26.59
C ASP A 7 -3.75 23.57 25.09
N GLU A 8 -3.68 24.86 24.69
CA GLU A 8 -3.39 25.24 23.31
C GLU A 8 -1.98 24.82 22.89
N SER A 9 -1.02 24.91 23.81
CA SER A 9 0.36 24.50 23.57
C SER A 9 0.46 22.97 23.39
N ILE A 10 -0.21 22.19 24.24
CA ILE A 10 -0.27 20.72 24.12
C ILE A 10 -0.93 20.31 22.81
N THR A 11 -2.03 20.96 22.42
CA THR A 11 -2.74 20.64 21.18
C THR A 11 -1.86 20.89 19.95
N ARG A 12 -1.13 22.02 19.92
CA ARG A 12 -0.18 22.33 18.84
C ARG A 12 0.98 21.34 18.79
N MET A 13 1.49 20.93 19.94
CA MET A 13 2.53 19.90 20.01
C MET A 13 2.02 18.55 19.51
N ALA A 14 0.80 18.14 19.87
CA ALA A 14 0.21 16.89 19.41
C ALA A 14 0.06 16.86 17.88
N VAL A 15 -0.40 17.96 17.26
CA VAL A 15 -0.49 18.09 15.80
C VAL A 15 0.89 18.05 15.14
N ALA A 16 1.87 18.76 15.71
CA ALA A 16 3.24 18.77 15.19
C ALA A 16 3.90 17.38 15.29
N VAL A 17 3.70 16.68 16.41
CA VAL A 17 4.21 15.33 16.65
C VAL A 17 3.54 14.32 15.72
N GLN A 18 2.23 14.43 15.47
CA GLN A 18 1.54 13.59 14.47
C GLN A 18 2.07 13.83 13.06
N GLY A 19 2.33 15.09 12.68
CA GLY A 19 2.95 15.43 11.40
C GLY A 19 4.39 14.91 11.27
N LEU A 20 5.16 14.94 12.36
CA LEU A 20 6.50 14.36 12.43
C LEU A 20 6.46 12.84 12.37
N ALA A 21 5.57 12.17 13.09
CA ALA A 21 5.41 10.72 13.07
C ALA A 21 5.07 10.21 11.67
N ARG A 22 4.27 10.96 10.90
CA ARG A 22 3.97 10.66 9.49
C ARG A 22 5.19 10.85 8.57
N ARG A 23 6.13 11.73 8.92
CA ARG A 23 7.39 11.97 8.18
C ARG A 23 8.53 11.02 8.55
N VAL A 24 8.45 10.35 9.70
CA VAL A 24 9.50 9.49 10.25
C VAL A 24 9.19 8.00 10.02
N GLN A 25 8.09 7.66 9.35
CA GLN A 25 7.90 6.31 8.84
C GLN A 25 9.05 5.97 7.87
N PRO A 26 9.70 4.80 8.02
CA PRO A 26 10.90 4.48 7.28
C PRO A 26 10.61 4.48 5.78
N HIS A 27 11.59 4.95 5.01
CA HIS A 27 11.60 5.06 3.54
C HIS A 27 11.43 3.74 2.76
N ASN A 28 11.02 2.65 3.42
CA ASN A 28 10.60 1.39 2.84
C ASN A 28 9.61 0.74 3.81
N SER A 29 8.34 1.12 3.73
CA SER A 29 7.29 0.44 4.48
C SER A 29 6.87 -0.80 3.73
N PHE A 30 6.97 -1.96 4.39
CA PHE A 30 6.31 -3.18 3.93
C PHE A 30 4.86 -3.15 4.40
N THR A 31 3.92 -3.39 3.48
CA THR A 31 2.51 -3.64 3.81
C THR A 31 2.03 -4.90 3.11
N VAL A 32 0.90 -5.43 3.57
CA VAL A 32 0.23 -6.57 2.95
C VAL A 32 -1.08 -6.09 2.36
N GLY A 33 -1.25 -6.36 1.07
CA GLY A 33 -2.49 -6.10 0.34
C GLY A 33 -3.29 -7.39 0.11
N LYS A 34 -4.56 -7.20 -0.22
CA LYS A 34 -5.44 -8.25 -0.73
C LYS A 34 -5.79 -7.95 -2.18
N VAL A 35 -5.54 -8.89 -3.07
CA VAL A 35 -5.98 -8.79 -4.46
C VAL A 35 -7.51 -8.89 -4.49
N ILE A 36 -8.17 -7.90 -5.05
CA ILE A 36 -9.63 -7.86 -5.21
C ILE A 36 -10.03 -8.34 -6.61
N ALA A 37 -9.22 -8.04 -7.61
CA ALA A 37 -9.39 -8.51 -8.98
C ALA A 37 -8.03 -8.71 -9.64
N ALA A 38 -7.88 -9.78 -10.43
CA ALA A 38 -6.70 -10.06 -11.24
C ALA A 38 -7.08 -10.92 -12.45
N GLY A 39 -6.34 -10.77 -13.56
CA GLY A 39 -6.55 -11.50 -14.81
C GLY A 39 -6.97 -10.58 -15.96
N GLY A 40 -6.66 -10.99 -17.18
CA GLY A 40 -6.97 -10.24 -18.40
C GLY A 40 -6.31 -8.87 -18.46
N GLY A 41 -5.20 -8.67 -17.73
CA GLY A 41 -4.52 -7.38 -17.63
C GLY A 41 -5.14 -6.40 -16.63
N VAL A 42 -6.13 -6.86 -15.85
CA VAL A 42 -6.69 -6.13 -14.71
C VAL A 42 -5.95 -6.53 -13.45
N ILE A 43 -5.65 -5.56 -12.58
CA ILE A 43 -5.17 -5.79 -11.22
C ILE A 43 -5.75 -4.72 -10.30
N VAL A 44 -6.29 -5.15 -9.16
CA VAL A 44 -6.74 -4.26 -8.09
C VAL A 44 -6.34 -4.84 -6.76
N VAL A 45 -5.70 -4.04 -5.91
CA VAL A 45 -5.24 -4.45 -4.58
C VAL A 45 -5.78 -3.49 -3.53
N GLU A 46 -6.27 -4.04 -2.42
CA GLU A 46 -6.71 -3.26 -1.27
C GLU A 46 -5.69 -3.39 -0.13
N THR A 47 -5.29 -2.27 0.46
CA THR A 47 -4.36 -2.22 1.59
C THR A 47 -4.62 -0.98 2.44
N ASP A 48 -4.59 -1.09 3.77
CA ASP A 48 -4.68 0.05 4.70
C ASP A 48 -5.80 1.09 4.39
N GLY A 49 -6.94 0.62 3.87
CA GLY A 49 -8.08 1.46 3.47
C GLY A 49 -7.96 2.13 2.10
N LEU A 50 -6.85 1.90 1.39
CA LEU A 50 -6.61 2.29 0.00
C LEU A 50 -7.03 1.18 -0.97
N ARG A 51 -7.44 1.62 -2.16
CA ARG A 51 -7.70 0.76 -3.31
C ARG A 51 -6.74 1.19 -4.41
N LEU A 52 -5.80 0.32 -4.75
CA LEU A 52 -4.74 0.54 -5.72
C LEU A 52 -5.09 -0.16 -7.02
N GLU A 53 -5.09 0.59 -8.11
CA GLU A 53 -5.31 0.06 -9.46
C GLU A 53 -3.96 -0.09 -10.18
N LYS A 54 -4.00 -0.50 -11.44
CA LYS A 54 -2.79 -0.81 -12.22
C LYS A 54 -1.82 0.37 -12.28
N GLU A 55 -2.35 1.58 -12.35
CA GLU A 55 -1.61 2.83 -12.47
C GLU A 55 -0.85 3.19 -11.19
N ASP A 56 -1.31 2.68 -10.03
CA ASP A 56 -0.70 2.91 -8.71
C ASP A 56 0.32 1.81 -8.33
N LEU A 57 0.39 0.75 -9.14
CA LEU A 57 1.12 -0.48 -8.85
C LEU A 57 2.24 -0.73 -9.86
N HIS A 58 3.44 -0.97 -9.33
CA HIS A 58 4.49 -1.63 -10.08
C HIS A 58 4.51 -3.12 -9.70
N VAL A 59 4.08 -3.98 -10.64
CA VAL A 59 3.96 -5.42 -10.40
C VAL A 59 5.25 -6.13 -10.81
N SER A 60 5.84 -6.88 -9.88
CA SER A 60 7.01 -7.72 -10.15
C SER A 60 6.78 -8.64 -11.35
N VAL A 61 7.79 -8.78 -12.21
CA VAL A 61 7.78 -9.68 -13.38
C VAL A 61 7.60 -11.16 -13.01
N LEU A 62 7.77 -11.50 -11.73
CA LEU A 62 7.55 -12.84 -11.21
C LEU A 62 6.07 -13.15 -10.95
N LEU A 63 5.18 -12.17 -11.05
CA LEU A 63 3.76 -12.30 -10.79
C LEU A 63 2.97 -11.98 -12.06
N ASP A 64 1.95 -12.79 -12.32
CA ASP A 64 1.16 -12.70 -13.54
C ASP A 64 -0.30 -12.34 -13.22
N TYR A 65 -0.73 -11.19 -13.71
CA TYR A 65 -2.14 -10.77 -13.73
C TYR A 65 -2.66 -10.57 -15.16
N GLN A 66 -1.80 -10.77 -16.17
CA GLN A 66 -2.09 -10.54 -17.58
C GLN A 66 -2.64 -11.78 -18.27
N TYR A 67 -2.58 -12.94 -17.62
CA TYR A 67 -3.16 -14.18 -18.12
C TYR A 67 -4.61 -14.02 -18.59
N THR A 68 -4.94 -14.67 -19.70
CA THR A 68 -6.32 -14.77 -20.20
C THR A 68 -7.03 -16.02 -19.72
N VAL A 69 -6.26 -17.07 -19.39
CA VAL A 69 -6.74 -18.33 -18.82
C VAL A 69 -6.00 -18.60 -17.53
N ASP A 70 -6.75 -18.83 -16.45
CA ASP A 70 -6.20 -19.29 -15.18
C ASP A 70 -6.01 -20.81 -15.22
N ASP A 71 -4.76 -21.26 -15.23
CA ASP A 71 -4.35 -22.67 -15.25
C ASP A 71 -3.91 -23.17 -13.87
N GLY A 72 -4.12 -22.38 -12.81
CA GLY A 72 -3.69 -22.74 -11.47
C GLY A 72 -2.21 -22.48 -11.18
N ALA A 73 -1.45 -21.86 -12.10
CA ALA A 73 -0.03 -21.59 -11.86
C ALA A 73 0.17 -20.72 -10.59
N PRO A 74 1.20 -21.00 -9.77
CA PRO A 74 1.38 -20.37 -8.46
C PRO A 74 1.73 -18.88 -8.55
N ASN A 75 2.32 -18.44 -9.66
CA ASN A 75 2.67 -17.05 -9.93
C ASN A 75 1.47 -16.20 -10.39
N LYS A 76 0.34 -16.81 -10.76
CA LYS A 76 -0.85 -16.07 -11.18
C LYS A 76 -1.55 -15.47 -9.96
N LEU A 77 -1.74 -14.15 -10.01
CA LEU A 77 -2.50 -13.41 -9.01
C LEU A 77 -3.99 -13.64 -9.24
N ARG A 78 -4.74 -13.86 -8.18
CA ARG A 78 -6.19 -14.11 -8.19
C ARG A 78 -6.87 -13.26 -7.14
N ALA A 79 -8.16 -12.97 -7.35
CA ALA A 79 -8.98 -12.39 -6.30
C ALA A 79 -8.91 -13.25 -5.02
N GLY A 80 -8.61 -12.61 -3.90
CA GLY A 80 -8.41 -13.26 -2.60
C GLY A 80 -6.94 -13.48 -2.22
N ASP A 81 -6.01 -13.45 -3.18
CA ASP A 81 -4.58 -13.62 -2.90
C ASP A 81 -4.08 -12.51 -1.97
N ARG A 82 -3.16 -12.88 -1.08
CA ARG A 82 -2.44 -11.90 -0.25
C ARG A 82 -1.11 -11.58 -0.90
N VAL A 83 -0.77 -10.31 -0.98
CA VAL A 83 0.45 -9.84 -1.65
C VAL A 83 1.26 -8.94 -0.73
N MET A 84 2.57 -9.07 -0.81
CA MET A 84 3.52 -8.21 -0.11
C MET A 84 3.86 -7.02 -1.00
N MET A 85 3.73 -5.83 -0.44
CA MET A 85 3.98 -4.57 -1.15
C MET A 85 5.00 -3.73 -0.40
N LEU A 86 5.81 -3.03 -1.19
CA LEU A 86 6.78 -2.05 -0.73
C LEU A 86 6.33 -0.67 -1.20
N SER A 87 6.51 0.34 -0.34
CA SER A 87 6.39 1.72 -0.77
C SER A 87 7.43 2.57 -0.06
N SER A 88 7.99 3.52 -0.81
CA SER A 88 8.97 4.49 -0.31
C SER A 88 8.37 5.88 -0.06
N ASP A 89 7.19 6.15 -0.62
CA ASP A 89 6.50 7.45 -0.63
C ASP A 89 5.00 7.37 -0.27
N GLN A 90 4.42 6.17 -0.14
CA GLN A 90 2.98 5.92 0.01
C GLN A 90 2.11 6.40 -1.16
N GLU A 91 2.74 6.71 -2.30
CA GLU A 91 2.07 7.09 -3.54
C GLU A 91 2.21 5.98 -4.58
N THR A 92 3.37 5.31 -4.62
CA THR A 92 3.65 4.19 -5.51
C THR A 92 3.93 2.92 -4.71
N TYR A 93 3.37 1.80 -5.16
CA TYR A 93 3.51 0.51 -4.49
C TYR A 93 4.12 -0.56 -5.40
N ASP A 94 5.22 -1.17 -4.96
CA ASP A 94 5.85 -2.31 -5.61
C ASP A 94 5.25 -3.62 -5.08
N LEU A 95 4.52 -4.35 -5.92
CA LEU A 95 3.94 -5.66 -5.60
C LEU A 95 4.98 -6.74 -5.87
N THR A 96 5.58 -7.29 -4.81
CA THR A 96 6.83 -8.06 -4.91
C THR A 96 6.63 -9.58 -4.82
N ALA A 97 5.67 -10.04 -4.02
CA ALA A 97 5.44 -11.46 -3.82
C ALA A 97 3.98 -11.77 -3.50
N LYS A 98 3.52 -12.95 -3.94
CA LYS A 98 2.33 -13.60 -3.41
C LYS A 98 2.69 -14.34 -2.12
N VAL A 99 1.91 -14.13 -1.07
CA VAL A 99 2.14 -14.68 0.27
C VAL A 99 1.36 -15.98 0.47
N SER A 100 0.14 -16.04 -0.09
CA SER A 100 -0.78 -17.19 0.00
C SER A 100 -1.81 -17.11 -1.11
#